data_AF-A0A7S1JNF7-F1
#
_entry.id   AF-A0A7S1JNF7-F1
#
_cell.length_a   1.000
_cell.length_b   1.000
_cell.length_c   1.000
_cell.angle_alpha   90.00
_cell.angle_beta   90.00
_cell.angle_gamma   90.00
#
_symmetry.space_group_name_H-M   'P 1'
#
loop_
_entity.id
_entity.type
_entity.pdbx_description
1 polymer ?
#
loop_
_entity_poly.entity_id
_entity_poly.type
_entity_poly.pdbx_seq_one_letter_code
_entity_poly.pdbx_strand_id
1 'polypeptide(L)'
;PNVKPALRLRGYPAGSEEFPCLALAIDNLTDYGIPSIWASDSRGPHPVALPKWRTPELQDDIICALLEGGADINGEAADDLNGRRPIRVAIASCNERAFRLLIERGVQLRGRMVM
;
A
#
# COMPACT_ATOMS: atom_id res chain seq x y z
N PRO A 1 10.13 -11.88 -2.89
CA PRO A 1 10.68 -10.54 -2.60
C PRO A 1 9.61 -9.68 -1.92
N ASN A 2 9.37 -9.97 -0.64
CA ASN A 2 8.49 -9.19 0.25
C ASN A 2 9.25 -8.02 0.86
N VAL A 3 9.89 -7.23 -0.01
CA VAL A 3 10.64 -6.06 0.44
C VAL A 3 9.65 -5.07 1.04
N LYS A 4 9.91 -4.66 2.29
CA LYS A 4 9.15 -3.64 2.99
C LYS A 4 10.02 -2.39 3.10
N PRO A 5 10.03 -1.51 2.09
CA PRO A 5 10.76 -0.27 2.20
C PRO A 5 10.28 0.52 3.42
N ALA A 6 11.23 0.82 4.29
CA ALA A 6 11.06 1.72 5.41
C ALA A 6 10.95 3.17 4.89
N LEU A 7 9.74 3.72 4.92
CA LEU A 7 9.51 5.13 4.63
C LEU A 7 9.96 5.97 5.82
N ARG A 8 10.88 6.89 5.57
CA ARG A 8 11.41 7.83 6.56
C ARG A 8 11.75 9.16 5.91
N LEU A 9 11.71 10.23 6.70
CA LEU A 9 12.23 11.53 6.25
C LEU A 9 13.75 11.44 6.05
N ARG A 10 14.24 11.95 4.91
CA ARG A 10 15.68 11.98 4.62
C ARG A 10 16.43 12.76 5.71
N GLY A 11 17.45 12.14 6.31
CA GLY A 11 18.23 12.73 7.40
C GLY A 11 17.77 12.35 8.81
N TYR A 12 16.70 11.56 8.95
CA TYR A 12 16.20 11.12 10.25
C TYR A 12 16.44 9.61 10.47
N PRO A 13 17.13 9.20 11.56
CA PRO A 13 17.52 7.80 11.77
C PRO A 13 16.50 6.95 12.56
N ALA A 14 15.47 7.54 13.19
CA ALA A 14 14.51 6.82 14.04
C ALA A 14 13.09 6.83 13.43
N GLY A 15 12.24 5.84 13.71
CA GLY A 15 10.82 5.87 13.35
C GLY A 15 10.50 5.63 11.87
N SER A 16 10.91 4.49 11.30
CA SER A 16 10.48 4.10 9.95
C SER A 16 9.13 3.41 9.95
N GLU A 17 8.27 3.81 9.02
CA GLU A 17 7.03 3.09 8.71
C GLU A 17 7.29 2.12 7.56
N GLU A 18 7.10 0.83 7.80
CA GLU A 18 7.28 -0.21 6.78
C GLU A 18 5.99 -0.40 5.99
N PHE A 19 6.07 -0.24 4.67
CA PHE A 19 4.97 -0.54 3.75
C PHE A 19 5.36 -1.67 2.81
N PRO A 20 4.47 -2.65 2.54
CA PRO A 20 4.67 -3.58 1.43
C PRO A 20 4.83 -2.79 0.13
N CYS A 21 5.79 -3.15 -0.74
CA CYS A 21 5.91 -2.53 -2.06
C CYS A 21 4.59 -2.52 -2.84
N LEU A 22 3.77 -3.55 -2.66
CA LEU A 22 2.44 -3.66 -3.26
C LEU A 22 1.49 -2.52 -2.83
N ALA A 23 1.57 -2.08 -1.57
CA ALA A 23 0.77 -0.98 -1.07
C ALA A 23 1.22 0.36 -1.68
N LEU A 24 2.52 0.54 -1.91
CA LEU A 24 3.08 1.76 -2.52
C LEU A 24 2.76 1.89 -4.01
N ALA A 25 2.38 0.80 -4.66
CA ALA A 25 1.98 0.81 -6.06
C ALA A 25 0.54 1.29 -6.29
N ILE A 26 -0.23 1.57 -5.24
CA ILE A 26 -1.65 1.93 -5.35
C ILE A 26 -1.80 3.46 -5.36
N ASP A 27 -2.39 3.99 -6.43
CA ASP A 27 -2.65 5.42 -6.56
C ASP A 27 -3.74 5.89 -5.59
N ASN A 28 -3.52 7.06 -5.01
CA ASN A 28 -4.51 7.77 -4.22
C ASN A 28 -5.45 8.61 -5.10
N LEU A 29 -6.69 8.16 -5.31
CA LEU A 29 -7.69 8.85 -6.14
C LEU A 29 -8.52 9.89 -5.37
N THR A 30 -8.24 10.10 -4.08
CA THR A 30 -8.89 11.15 -3.25
C THR A 30 -8.19 12.50 -3.35
N ASP A 31 -7.26 12.65 -4.31
CA ASP A 31 -6.33 13.78 -4.42
C ASP A 31 -5.62 14.08 -3.10
N TYR A 32 -5.24 13.01 -2.41
CA TYR A 32 -4.59 13.01 -1.09
C TYR A 32 -5.42 13.67 0.03
N GLY A 33 -6.72 13.89 -0.19
CA GLY A 33 -7.65 14.34 0.85
C GLY A 33 -7.83 13.32 1.97
N ILE A 34 -7.69 12.02 1.65
CA ILE A 34 -7.59 10.94 2.63
C ILE A 34 -6.18 10.34 2.53
N PRO A 35 -5.35 10.48 3.56
CA PRO A 35 -4.01 9.90 3.57
C PRO A 35 -4.07 8.38 3.71
N SER A 36 -3.33 7.68 2.83
CA SER A 36 -3.27 6.21 2.80
C SER A 36 -1.88 5.65 3.11
N ILE A 37 -0.82 6.44 2.90
CA ILE A 37 0.57 6.10 3.21
C ILE A 37 1.14 7.13 4.19
N TRP A 38 1.95 6.66 5.13
CA TRP A 38 2.49 7.46 6.21
C TRP A 38 4.00 7.28 6.31
N ALA A 39 4.68 8.27 6.86
CA ALA A 39 6.07 8.19 7.30
C ALA A 39 6.18 8.82 8.67
N SER A 40 7.15 8.42 9.48
CA SER A 40 7.34 9.00 10.81
C SER A 40 8.70 9.70 10.93
N ASP A 41 8.73 10.77 11.72
CA ASP A 41 9.95 11.46 12.16
C ASP A 41 9.84 11.83 13.65
N SER A 42 10.75 12.68 14.18
CA SER A 42 10.73 13.13 15.59
C SER A 42 9.44 13.84 16.01
N ARG A 43 8.65 14.32 15.05
CA ARG A 43 7.40 15.04 15.26
C ARG A 43 6.16 14.13 15.15
N GLY A 44 6.33 12.86 14.78
CA GLY A 44 5.25 11.88 14.66
C GLY A 44 4.94 11.45 13.23
N PRO A 45 3.77 10.83 12.97
CA PRO A 45 3.38 10.37 11.65
C PRO A 45 2.92 11.52 10.75
N HIS A 46 3.38 11.53 9.50
CA HIS A 46 3.03 12.49 8.46
C HIS A 46 2.59 11.74 7.19
N PRO A 47 1.57 12.24 6.49
CA PRO A 47 1.11 11.59 5.27
C PRO A 47 2.13 11.76 4.14
N VAL A 48 2.25 10.73 3.29
CA VAL A 48 3.10 10.76 2.10
C VAL A 48 2.23 10.79 0.86
N ALA A 49 2.40 11.82 0.04
CA ALA A 49 1.79 11.89 -1.29
C ALA A 49 2.75 11.27 -2.32
N LEU A 50 2.49 10.02 -2.71
CA LEU A 50 3.21 9.34 -3.79
C LEU A 50 2.71 9.85 -5.15
N PRO A 51 3.58 10.00 -6.16
CA PRO A 51 3.13 10.34 -7.51
C PRO A 51 2.20 9.26 -8.05
N LYS A 52 1.18 9.68 -8.82
CA LYS A 52 0.27 8.76 -9.52
C LYS A 52 0.94 8.14 -10.74
N TRP A 53 0.52 6.94 -11.13
CA TRP A 53 0.91 6.35 -12.41
C TRP A 53 0.36 7.17 -13.59
N ARG A 54 1.01 7.05 -14.74
CA ARG A 54 0.58 7.76 -15.97
C ARG A 54 -0.78 7.27 -16.46
N THR A 55 -1.07 5.98 -16.29
CA THR A 55 -2.32 5.35 -16.69
C THR A 55 -2.75 4.32 -15.65
N PRO A 56 -4.06 4.06 -15.50
CA PRO A 56 -4.56 2.99 -14.64
C PRO A 56 -4.05 1.61 -15.05
N GLU A 57 -3.84 1.38 -16.34
CA GLU A 57 -3.32 0.10 -16.86
C GLU A 57 -1.88 -0.14 -16.40
N LEU A 58 -1.06 0.92 -16.35
CA LEU A 58 0.31 0.80 -15.83
C LEU A 58 0.31 0.43 -14.35
N GLN A 59 -0.61 0.99 -13.56
CA GLN A 59 -0.78 0.61 -12.16
C GLN A 59 -1.08 -0.89 -12.05
N ASP A 60 -2.02 -1.39 -12.84
CA ASP A 60 -2.40 -2.80 -12.82
C ASP A 60 -1.22 -3.69 -13.21
N ASP A 61 -0.50 -3.36 -14.28
CA ASP A 61 0.67 -4.12 -14.74
C ASP A 61 1.74 -4.21 -13.64
N ILE A 62 1.98 -3.10 -12.92
CA ILE A 62 2.92 -3.08 -11.80
C ILE A 62 2.42 -3.93 -10.63
N ILE A 63 1.14 -3.82 -10.24
CA ILE A 63 0.55 -4.64 -9.18
C ILE A 63 0.65 -6.13 -9.55
N CYS A 64 0.36 -6.47 -10.80
CA CYS A 64 0.46 -7.84 -11.32
C CYS A 64 1.89 -8.36 -11.26
N ALA A 65 2.85 -7.59 -11.78
CA ALA A 65 4.26 -7.97 -11.78
C ALA A 65 4.81 -8.15 -10.35
N LEU A 66 4.38 -7.31 -9.39
CA LEU A 66 4.75 -7.47 -7.98
C LEU A 66 4.20 -8.78 -7.41
N LEU A 67 2.92 -9.10 -7.67
CA LEU A 67 2.30 -10.33 -7.21
C LEU A 67 2.90 -11.59 -7.84
N GLU A 68 3.11 -11.59 -9.15
CA GLU A 68 3.80 -12.67 -9.88
C GLU A 68 5.25 -12.84 -9.42
N GLY A 69 5.89 -11.73 -9.07
CA GLY A 69 7.19 -11.72 -8.42
C GLY A 69 7.18 -12.30 -7.01
N GLY A 70 6.03 -12.59 -6.40
CA GLY A 70 5.90 -13.15 -5.06
C GLY A 70 5.83 -12.11 -3.95
N ALA A 71 5.31 -10.90 -4.23
CA ALA A 71 4.92 -9.95 -3.20
C ALA A 71 3.70 -10.45 -2.42
N ASP A 72 3.72 -10.30 -1.10
CA ASP A 72 2.62 -10.67 -0.23
C ASP A 72 1.42 -9.74 -0.44
N ILE A 73 0.34 -10.34 -0.94
CA ILE A 73 -0.91 -9.65 -1.26
C ILE A 73 -1.61 -9.05 -0.03
N ASN A 74 -1.40 -9.65 1.15
CA ASN A 74 -2.03 -9.20 2.38
C ASN A 74 -1.20 -8.12 3.06
N GLY A 75 0.12 -8.23 2.98
CA GLY A 75 1.09 -7.46 3.73
C GLY A 75 0.99 -7.77 5.22
N GLU A 76 2.09 -8.21 5.82
CA GLU A 76 2.12 -8.39 7.28
C GLU A 76 2.08 -7.01 7.97
N ALA A 77 0.95 -6.68 8.60
CA ALA A 77 0.89 -5.63 9.60
C ALA A 77 0.70 -6.32 10.96
N ALA A 78 1.69 -6.16 11.86
CA ALA A 78 1.64 -6.66 13.23
C ALA A 78 0.47 -6.05 14.05
N ASP A 79 -0.12 -4.98 13.51
CA ASP A 79 -1.14 -4.16 14.12
C ASP A 79 -2.19 -3.74 13.07
N ASP A 80 -3.42 -4.19 13.31
CA ASP A 80 -4.61 -3.89 12.50
C ASP A 80 -5.01 -2.40 12.51
N LEU A 81 -4.20 -1.50 13.08
CA LEU A 81 -4.54 -0.08 13.25
C LEU A 81 -3.93 0.84 12.16
N ASN A 82 -2.86 0.41 11.49
CA ASN A 82 -2.02 1.36 10.74
C ASN A 82 -2.24 1.37 9.22
N GLY A 83 -3.27 0.69 8.70
CA GLY A 83 -3.62 0.77 7.27
C GLY A 83 -2.58 0.19 6.30
N ARG A 84 -1.52 -0.47 6.80
CA ARG A 84 -0.36 -0.92 6.01
C ARG A 84 -0.64 -2.06 5.00
N ARG A 85 -1.83 -2.66 5.05
CA ARG A 85 -2.23 -3.74 4.12
C ARG A 85 -2.59 -3.14 2.75
N PRO A 86 -2.14 -3.71 1.62
CA PRO A 86 -2.45 -3.21 0.28
C PRO A 86 -3.96 -2.97 0.04
N ILE A 87 -4.82 -3.89 0.50
CA ILE A 87 -6.27 -3.72 0.37
C ILE A 87 -6.82 -2.51 1.14
N ARG A 88 -6.24 -2.18 2.30
CA ARG A 88 -6.67 -1.00 3.07
C ARG A 88 -6.22 0.30 2.42
N VAL A 89 -5.04 0.29 1.81
CA VAL A 89 -4.58 1.41 0.99
C VAL A 89 -5.54 1.63 -0.18
N ALA A 90 -5.91 0.59 -0.92
CA ALA A 90 -6.90 0.70 -2.01
C ALA A 90 -8.24 1.31 -1.56
N ILE A 91 -8.73 0.90 -0.38
CA ILE A 91 -9.97 1.45 0.21
C ILE A 91 -9.80 2.93 0.58
N ALA A 92 -8.75 3.28 1.35
CA ALA A 92 -8.50 4.66 1.78
C ALA A 92 -8.23 5.60 0.61
N SER A 93 -7.68 5.06 -0.48
CA SER A 93 -7.38 5.77 -1.71
C SER A 93 -8.57 5.86 -2.69
N CYS A 94 -9.74 5.32 -2.34
CA CYS A 94 -10.90 5.22 -3.23
C CYS A 94 -10.55 4.61 -4.60
N ASN A 95 -9.60 3.67 -4.63
CA ASN A 95 -9.09 3.04 -5.84
C ASN A 95 -9.80 1.71 -6.08
N GLU A 96 -11.01 1.78 -6.63
CA GLU A 96 -11.87 0.61 -6.90
C GLU A 96 -11.19 -0.40 -7.84
N ARG A 97 -10.40 0.08 -8.81
CA ARG A 97 -9.67 -0.78 -9.76
C ARG A 97 -8.61 -1.62 -9.04
N ALA A 98 -7.76 -0.99 -8.23
CA ALA A 98 -6.79 -1.71 -7.41
C ALA A 98 -7.48 -2.64 -6.39
N PHE A 99 -8.60 -2.21 -5.80
CA PHE A 99 -9.38 -3.03 -4.88
C PHE A 99 -9.90 -4.31 -5.55
N ARG A 100 -10.53 -4.20 -6.73
CA ARG A 100 -11.01 -5.35 -7.50
C ARG A 100 -9.87 -6.29 -7.87
N LEU A 101 -8.79 -5.74 -8.41
CA LEU A 101 -7.60 -6.51 -8.79
C LEU A 101 -7.06 -7.32 -7.61
N LEU A 102 -6.95 -6.73 -6.42
CA LEU A 102 -6.48 -7.43 -5.23
C LEU A 102 -7.45 -8.53 -4.77
N ILE A 103 -8.77 -8.31 -4.86
CA ILE A 103 -9.78 -9.34 -4.54
C ILE A 103 -9.70 -10.50 -5.52
N GLU A 104 -9.65 -10.22 -6.83
CA GLU A 104 -9.55 -11.25 -7.89
C GLU A 104 -8.29 -12.11 -7.77
N ARG A 105 -7.23 -11.57 -7.15
CA ARG A 105 -5.98 -12.27 -6.87
C ARG A 105 -5.97 -13.03 -5.54
N GLY A 106 -7.10 -13.05 -4.82
CA GLY A 106 -7.28 -13.89 -3.64
C GLY A 106 -6.78 -13.28 -2.33
N VAL A 107 -6.96 -11.97 -2.11
CA VAL A 107 -6.70 -11.36 -0.78
C VAL A 107 -7.44 -12.12 0.33
N GLN A 108 -6.76 -12.31 1.47
CA GLN A 108 -7.35 -12.88 2.67
C GLN A 108 -7.98 -11.77 3.52
N LEU A 109 -9.31 -11.80 3.62
CA LEU A 109 -10.05 -10.95 4.55
C LEU A 109 -10.25 -11.72 5.85
N ARG A 110 -9.40 -11.48 6.87
CA ARG A 110 -9.52 -12.02 8.23
C ARG A 110 -9.97 -13.50 8.27
N GLY A 111 -9.21 -14.38 7.62
CA GLY A 111 -9.46 -15.83 7.64
C GLY A 111 -10.52 -16.32 6.65
N ARG A 112 -11.06 -15.47 5.77
CA ARG A 112 -11.85 -15.91 4.61
C ARG A 112 -11.14 -15.49 3.32
N MET A 113 -10.81 -16.48 2.51
CA MET A 113 -10.42 -16.28 1.13
C MET A 113 -11.67 -15.90 0.34
N VAL A 114 -11.66 -14.73 -0.29
CA VAL A 114 -12.70 -14.34 -1.24
C VAL A 114 -12.11 -14.62 -2.61
N MET A 115 -12.66 -15.62 -3.30
CA MET A 115 -12.37 -15.94 -4.70
C MET A 115 -13.55 -15.51 -5.56
#